data_AF-A0A5E7KV25-F1
#
_entry.id   AF-A0A5E7KV25-F1
#
_cell.length_a   1.000
_cell.length_b   1.000
_cell.length_c   1.000
_cell.angle_alpha   90.00
_cell.angle_beta   90.00
_cell.angle_gamma   90.00
#
_symmetry.space_group_name_H-M   'P 1'
#
loop_
_entity.id
_entity.type
_entity.pdbx_description
1 polymer ?
#
loop_
_entity_poly.entity_id
_entity_poly.type
_entity_poly.pdbx_seq_one_letter_code
_entity_poly.pdbx_strand_id
1 'polypeptide(L)' 'MAIKSDTFSRVELSDSDAVRFVQHMRDDKPNAKAKASYARGRAILSQVVNSQAARAR' A
#
# COMPACT_ATOMS: atom_id res chain seq x y z
N MET A 1 0.49 -6.61 20.09
CA MET A 1 0.39 -6.97 18.66
C MET A 1 1.35 -8.13 18.44
N ALA A 2 0.85 -9.36 18.46
CA ALA A 2 1.66 -10.56 18.26
C ALA A 2 1.31 -11.15 16.90
N ILE A 3 1.95 -10.63 15.85
CA ILE A 3 1.87 -11.23 14.51
C ILE A 3 2.66 -12.54 14.60
N LYS A 4 1.97 -13.67 14.51
CA LYS A 4 2.61 -14.98 14.35
C LYS A 4 2.63 -15.30 12.87
N SER A 5 3.82 -15.55 12.33
CA SER A 5 4.01 -16.07 10.98
C SER A 5 4.18 -17.58 11.05
N ASP A 6 3.38 -18.34 10.30
CA ASP A 6 3.60 -19.78 10.14
C ASP A 6 4.79 -20.07 9.19
N THR A 7 5.15 -21.35 9.06
CA THR A 7 6.20 -21.83 8.14
C THR A 7 5.92 -21.50 6.66
N PHE A 8 4.69 -21.08 6.33
CA PHE A 8 4.24 -20.70 4.99
C PHE A 8 4.05 -19.18 4.84
N SER A 9 4.60 -18.37 5.77
CA SER A 9 4.47 -16.91 5.79
C SER A 9 3.04 -16.39 5.89
N ARG A 10 2.10 -17.21 6.38
CA ARG A 10 0.73 -16.76 6.64
C ARG A 10 0.72 -15.96 7.93
N VAL A 11 0.15 -14.76 7.85
CA VAL A 11 -0.09 -13.92 9.01
C VAL A 11 -1.40 -14.35 9.64
N GLU A 12 -1.32 -14.90 10.85
CA GLU A 12 -2.50 -15.20 11.65
C GLU A 12 -2.82 -14.02 12.58
N LEU A 13 -4.07 -13.58 12.55
CA LEU A 13 -4.58 -12.53 13.43
C LEU A 13 -5.30 -13.18 14.62
N SER A 14 -5.14 -12.60 15.80
CA SER A 14 -6.02 -12.94 16.93
C SER A 14 -7.45 -12.52 16.63
N ASP A 15 -8.45 -13.15 17.24
CA ASP A 15 -9.87 -12.82 16.99
C ASP A 15 -10.16 -11.32 17.13
N SER A 16 -9.58 -10.68 18.15
CA SER A 16 -9.76 -9.24 18.40
C SER A 16 -9.08 -8.35 17.34
N ASP A 17 -8.00 -8.84 16.72
CA ASP A 17 -7.28 -8.13 15.66
C ASP A 17 -7.97 -8.36 14.30
N ALA A 18 -8.54 -9.55 14.08
CA ALA A 18 -9.33 -9.87 12.89
C ALA A 18 -10.57 -8.99 12.79
N VAL A 19 -11.30 -8.80 13.90
CA VAL A 19 -12.46 -7.88 13.94
C VAL A 19 -12.04 -6.45 13.59
N ARG A 20 -10.96 -5.95 14.20
CA ARG A 20 -10.43 -4.61 13.91
C ARG A 20 -9.98 -4.46 12.46
N PHE A 21 -9.33 -5.49 11.91
CA PHE A 21 -8.90 -5.51 10.52
C PHE A 21 -10.09 -5.41 9.56
N VAL A 22 -11.15 -6.19 9.79
CA VAL A 22 -12.36 -6.15 8.95
C VAL A 22 -13.05 -4.79 9.03
N GLN A 23 -13.14 -4.19 10.22
CA GLN A 23 -13.69 -2.83 10.38
C GLN A 23 -12.84 -1.80 9.62
N HIS A 24 -11.53 -1.82 9.80
CA HIS A 24 -10.59 -0.97 9.09
C HIS A 24 -10.77 -1.07 7.56
N MET A 25 -10.84 -2.29 7.02
CA MET A 25 -10.99 -2.51 5.58
C MET A 25 -12.32 -2.01 5.01
N ARG A 26 -13.38 -1.91 5.82
CA ARG A 26 -14.71 -1.49 5.38
C ARG A 26 -14.93 0.01 5.54
N ASP A 27 -14.49 0.56 6.67
CA ASP A 27 -14.98 1.85 7.14
C ASP A 27 -13.91 2.95 7.02
N ASP A 28 -12.63 2.60 7.01
CA ASP A 28 -11.56 3.60 7.01
C ASP A 28 -11.36 4.17 5.62
N LYS A 29 -11.30 5.51 5.56
CA LYS A 29 -10.98 6.24 4.34
C LYS A 29 -9.48 6.18 4.06
N PRO A 30 -9.05 6.23 2.79
CA PRO A 30 -7.64 6.29 2.44
C PRO A 30 -6.93 7.44 3.17
N ASN A 31 -5.78 7.15 3.77
CA ASN A 31 -4.96 8.16 4.43
C ASN A 31 -4.57 9.25 3.42
N ALA A 32 -4.95 10.50 3.70
CA ALA A 32 -4.73 11.63 2.80
C ALA A 32 -3.24 11.86 2.48
N LYS A 33 -2.34 11.65 3.46
CA LYS A 33 -0.90 11.75 3.26
C LYS A 33 -0.38 10.65 2.33
N ALA A 34 -0.88 9.43 2.49
CA ALA A 34 -0.53 8.32 1.62
C ALA A 34 -1.01 8.59 0.19
N LYS A 35 -2.24 9.07 0.01
CA LYS A 35 -2.80 9.45 -1.30
C LYS A 35 -1.94 10.51 -1.99
N ALA A 36 -1.52 11.55 -1.26
CA ALA A 36 -0.63 12.58 -1.79
C ALA A 36 0.75 12.03 -2.17
N SER A 37 1.30 11.09 -1.37
CA SER A 37 2.56 10.42 -1.68
C SER A 37 2.47 9.60 -2.97
N TYR A 38 1.40 8.81 -3.14
CA TYR A 38 1.15 8.05 -4.36
C TYR A 38 1.03 8.95 -5.58
N ALA A 39 0.28 10.05 -5.49
CA ALA A 39 0.13 11.00 -6.60
C ALA A 39 1.49 11.59 -7.03
N ARG A 40 2.33 11.99 -6.06
CA ARG A 40 3.69 12.47 -6.34
C ARG A 40 4.55 11.40 -7.02
N GLY A 41 4.54 10.17 -6.52
CA GLY A 41 5.27 9.06 -7.12
C GLY A 41 4.85 8.80 -8.57
N ARG A 42 3.55 8.84 -8.86
CA ARG A 42 3.02 8.69 -10.22
C ARG A 42 3.49 9.81 -11.16
N ALA A 43 3.54 11.05 -10.67
CA ALA A 43 4.04 12.18 -11.45
C ALA A 43 5.53 11.98 -11.80
N ILE A 44 6.37 11.64 -10.82
CA ILE A 44 7.80 11.38 -11.03
C ILE A 44 8.01 10.24 -12.03
N LEU A 45 7.28 9.13 -11.88
CA LEU A 45 7.39 8.00 -12.80
C LEU A 45 7.04 8.39 -14.23
N SER A 46 5.98 9.18 -14.43
CA SER A 46 5.60 9.65 -15.77
C SER A 46 6.68 10.51 -16.42
N GLN A 47 7.34 11.39 -15.65
CA GLN A 47 8.46 12.19 -16.14
C GLN A 47 9.66 11.33 -16.56
N VAL A 48 9.99 10.31 -15.77
CA VAL A 48 11.09 9.38 -16.07
C VAL A 48 10.80 8.60 -17.34
N VAL A 49 9.61 8.00 -17.45
CA VAL A 49 9.20 7.22 -18.64
C VAL A 49 9.23 8.08 -19.91
N ASN A 50 8.67 9.29 -19.84
CA ASN A 50 8.66 10.21 -20.98
C ASN A 50 10.08 10.68 -21.37
N SER A 51 10.94 10.92 -20.38
CA SER A 51 12.34 11.29 -20.62
C SER A 51 13.14 10.14 -21.26
N GLN A 52 12.87 8.90 -20.86
CA GLN A 52 13.48 7.72 -21.49
C GLN A 52 13.00 7.53 -22.93
N ALA A 53 11.69 7.69 -23.18
CA ALA A 53 11.13 7.60 -24.54
C ALA A 53 11.67 8.69 -25.47
N ALA A 54 11.89 9.91 -24.97
CA ALA A 54 12.47 11.01 -25.75
C ALA A 54 13.96 10.79 -26.08
N ARG A 55 14.71 10.11 -25.21
CA ARG A 55 16.14 9.77 -25.44
C ARG A 55 16.35 8.57 -26.37
N ALA A 56 15.32 7.77 -26.60
CA ALA A 56 15.37 6.59 -27.46
C ALA A 56 14.99 6.88 -28.93
N ARG A 57 14.66 8.14 -29.26
CA ARG A 57 14.43 8.63 -30.62
C ARG A 57 15.61 9.48 -31.07
#